data_AF-A0A1V5VW52-F1
#
_entry.id   AF-A0A1V5VW52-F1
#
_cell.length_a   1.000
_cell.length_b   1.000
_cell.length_c   1.000
_cell.angle_alpha   90.00
_cell.angle_beta   90.00
_cell.angle_gamma   90.00
#
_symmetry.space_group_name_H-M   'P 1'
#
loop_
_entity.id
_entity.type
_entity.pdbx_description
1 polymer ?
#
loop_
_entity_poly.entity_id
_entity_poly.type
_entity_poly.pdbx_seq_one_letter_code
_entity_poly.pdbx_strand_id
1 'polypeptide(L)'
;MPELVIDATGNDLTYRIIGAAMAVHNFLGPGYKEEVYERAMAVELRDREIGVERQFRVEVVHEDAPVGLFFLDLFVERTVVVEVKAFAHLLTDDERAQVINYLKATQAPVALVFNFGRRRLEWIRVFPGDSSPPQRVGRDDVRKSNRRNEPPPEYVPASKRRAGHE
;
A
#
# COMPACT_ATOMS: atom_id res chain seq x y z
N MET A 1 -12.15 5.04 -27.83
CA MET A 1 -12.39 5.34 -26.40
C MET A 1 -11.74 4.23 -25.61
N PRO A 2 -10.92 4.50 -24.58
CA PRO A 2 -10.42 3.43 -23.73
C PRO A 2 -11.60 2.71 -23.10
N GLU A 3 -11.55 1.38 -23.09
CA GLU A 3 -12.58 0.52 -22.50
C GLU A 3 -12.70 0.86 -21.01
N LEU A 4 -13.92 1.15 -20.55
CA LEU A 4 -14.16 1.40 -19.12
C LEU A 4 -13.84 0.10 -18.37
N VAL A 5 -12.72 0.07 -17.66
CA VAL A 5 -12.38 -1.06 -16.81
C VAL A 5 -13.42 -1.13 -15.70
N ILE A 6 -14.28 -2.14 -15.76
CA ILE A 6 -15.29 -2.43 -14.74
C ILE A 6 -14.61 -3.21 -13.63
N ASP A 7 -14.53 -2.62 -12.44
CA ASP A 7 -14.15 -3.34 -11.23
C ASP A 7 -15.32 -4.14 -10.66
N ALA A 8 -15.02 -5.10 -9.78
CA ALA A 8 -16.03 -5.95 -9.15
C ALA A 8 -17.03 -5.18 -8.26
N THR A 9 -16.81 -3.88 -8.03
CA THR A 9 -17.76 -3.00 -7.33
C THR A 9 -18.78 -2.34 -8.27
N GLY A 10 -18.73 -2.66 -9.57
CA GLY A 10 -19.55 -1.99 -10.58
C GLY A 10 -19.07 -0.56 -10.88
N ASN A 11 -17.83 -0.24 -10.50
CA ASN A 11 -17.18 1.08 -10.53
C ASN A 11 -17.76 2.19 -9.63
N ASP A 12 -18.99 2.08 -9.13
CA ASP A 12 -19.62 3.17 -8.37
C ASP A 12 -18.82 3.57 -7.13
N LEU A 13 -18.48 2.57 -6.30
CA LEU A 13 -17.74 2.81 -5.06
C LEU A 13 -16.36 3.43 -5.33
N THR A 14 -15.62 2.91 -6.32
CA THR A 14 -14.29 3.47 -6.65
C THR A 14 -14.39 4.88 -7.23
N TYR A 15 -15.42 5.20 -8.03
CA TYR A 15 -15.66 6.57 -8.50
C TYR A 15 -16.00 7.52 -7.36
N ARG A 16 -16.82 7.10 -6.40
CA ARG A 16 -17.14 7.90 -5.21
C ARG A 16 -15.89 8.18 -4.36
N ILE A 17 -15.02 7.18 -4.18
CA ILE A 17 -13.73 7.33 -3.48
C ILE A 17 -12.79 8.28 -4.24
N ILE A 18 -12.68 8.15 -5.56
CA ILE A 18 -11.87 9.08 -6.39
C ILE A 18 -12.42 10.50 -6.27
N GLY A 19 -13.74 10.68 -6.30
CA GLY A 19 -14.38 11.97 -6.10
C GLY A 19 -14.12 12.57 -4.71
N ALA A 20 -14.01 11.74 -3.66
CA ALA A 20 -13.60 12.17 -2.34
C ALA A 20 -12.13 12.63 -2.33
N ALA A 21 -11.23 11.86 -2.96
CA ALA A 21 -9.82 12.24 -3.09
C ALA A 21 -9.63 13.55 -3.86
N MET A 22 -10.41 13.77 -4.92
CA MET A 22 -10.42 15.03 -5.66
C MET A 22 -10.86 16.21 -4.78
N ALA A 23 -11.92 16.04 -3.97
CA ALA A 23 -12.38 17.08 -3.05
C ALA A 23 -11.31 17.44 -2.01
N VAL A 24 -10.67 16.42 -1.42
CA VAL A 24 -9.56 16.59 -0.47
C VAL A 24 -8.38 17.32 -1.11
N HIS A 25 -7.94 16.90 -2.30
CA HIS A 25 -6.81 17.53 -3.01
C HIS A 25 -7.12 18.97 -3.41
N ASN A 26 -8.34 19.26 -3.84
CA ASN A 26 -8.78 20.61 -4.18
C ASN A 26 -8.81 21.53 -2.95
N PHE A 27 -9.20 21.01 -1.79
CA PHE A 27 -9.29 21.80 -0.56
C PHE A 27 -7.92 22.03 0.08
N LEU A 28 -7.11 20.99 0.23
CA LEU A 28 -5.82 21.07 0.91
C LEU A 28 -4.67 21.51 0.00
N GLY A 29 -4.71 21.15 -1.28
CA GLY A 29 -3.55 21.23 -2.18
C GLY A 29 -2.40 20.31 -1.77
N PRO A 30 -1.30 20.30 -2.55
CA PRO A 30 -0.08 19.56 -2.20
C PRO A 30 0.72 20.25 -1.08
N GLY A 31 1.57 19.50 -0.38
CA GLY A 31 2.53 20.02 0.61
C GLY A 31 2.42 19.43 2.02
N TYR A 32 1.33 18.73 2.31
CA TYR A 32 1.16 18.01 3.58
C TYR A 32 1.75 16.59 3.56
N LYS A 33 1.91 16.00 4.75
CA LYS A 33 2.29 14.59 4.92
C LYS A 33 1.12 13.65 4.59
N GLU A 34 1.42 12.41 4.24
CA GLU A 34 0.45 11.35 3.92
C GLU A 34 -0.65 11.21 4.98
N GLU A 35 -0.28 11.21 6.26
CA GLU A 35 -1.20 11.10 7.40
C GLU A 35 -2.29 12.20 7.41
N VAL A 36 -2.00 13.39 6.88
CA VAL A 36 -2.99 14.48 6.78
C VAL A 36 -4.03 14.15 5.71
N TYR A 37 -3.59 13.67 4.54
CA TYR A 37 -4.51 13.26 3.47
C TYR A 37 -5.30 12.02 3.84
N GLU A 38 -4.69 11.04 4.53
CA GLU A 38 -5.39 9.86 5.05
C GLU A 38 -6.53 10.26 5.99
N ARG A 39 -6.25 11.16 6.95
CA ARG A 39 -7.28 11.71 7.86
C ARG A 39 -8.37 12.45 7.10
N ALA A 40 -7.99 13.32 6.17
CA ALA A 40 -8.94 14.12 5.40
C ALA A 40 -9.84 13.24 4.52
N MET A 41 -9.27 12.22 3.86
CA MET A 41 -10.00 11.21 3.12
C MET A 41 -11.03 10.49 4.00
N ALA A 42 -10.64 10.09 5.21
CA ALA A 42 -11.56 9.41 6.11
C ALA A 42 -12.72 10.31 6.58
N VAL A 43 -12.50 11.62 6.72
CA VAL A 43 -13.58 12.58 7.02
C VAL A 43 -14.50 12.72 5.81
N GLU A 44 -13.95 13.02 4.63
CA GLU A 44 -14.71 13.21 3.40
C GLU A 44 -15.55 11.97 3.02
N LEU A 45 -15.00 10.76 3.21
CA LEU A 45 -15.73 9.52 2.96
C LEU A 45 -16.90 9.33 3.93
N ARG A 46 -16.72 9.64 5.23
CA ARG A 46 -17.79 9.53 6.23
C ARG A 46 -18.90 10.55 6.00
N ASP A 47 -18.55 11.77 5.60
CA ASP A 47 -19.52 12.81 5.26
C ASP A 47 -20.37 12.43 4.03
N ARG A 48 -19.84 11.54 3.17
CA ARG A 48 -20.55 10.94 2.03
C ARG A 48 -21.25 9.62 2.37
N GLU A 49 -21.37 9.30 3.66
CA GLU A 49 -21.96 8.07 4.19
C GLU A 49 -21.29 6.80 3.64
N ILE A 50 -19.97 6.84 3.44
CA ILE A 50 -19.15 5.70 3.02
C ILE A 50 -18.36 5.20 4.24
N GLY A 51 -18.56 3.93 4.59
CA GLY A 51 -17.86 3.25 5.67
C GLY A 51 -16.35 3.16 5.39
N VAL A 52 -15.53 3.59 6.35
CA VAL A 52 -14.08 3.56 6.22
C VAL A 52 -13.38 3.24 7.54
N GLU A 53 -12.54 2.21 7.50
CA GLU A 53 -11.62 1.83 8.57
C GLU A 53 -10.23 2.38 8.25
N ARG A 54 -9.66 3.19 9.16
CA ARG A 54 -8.30 3.73 9.01
C ARG A 54 -7.28 2.80 9.66
N GLN A 55 -6.06 2.77 9.11
CA GLN A 55 -4.96 1.98 9.69
C GLN A 55 -5.42 0.55 9.97
N PHE A 56 -6.09 -0.07 8.99
CA PHE A 56 -6.69 -1.39 9.14
C PHE A 56 -5.57 -2.42 9.27
N ARG A 57 -5.51 -3.08 10.43
CA ARG A 57 -4.50 -4.10 10.73
C ARG A 57 -4.74 -5.33 9.88
N VAL A 58 -3.70 -5.78 9.22
CA VAL A 58 -3.68 -7.06 8.50
C VAL A 58 -2.49 -7.89 8.96
N GLU A 59 -2.75 -9.16 9.19
CA GLU A 59 -1.75 -10.13 9.60
C GLU A 59 -1.11 -10.77 8.38
N VAL A 60 0.23 -10.80 8.35
CA VAL A 60 0.98 -11.54 7.35
C VAL A 60 1.26 -12.92 7.90
N VAL A 61 0.84 -13.95 7.18
CA VAL A 61 1.04 -15.35 7.56
C VAL A 61 1.94 -16.02 6.53
N HIS A 62 2.91 -16.81 7.00
CA HIS A 62 3.75 -17.69 6.20
C HIS A 62 3.61 -19.11 6.76
N GLU A 63 3.03 -20.02 5.98
CA GLU A 63 2.80 -21.43 6.40
C GLU A 63 2.15 -21.51 7.80
N ASP A 64 1.02 -20.83 7.98
CA ASP A 64 0.25 -20.73 9.23
C ASP A 64 0.96 -20.04 10.40
N ALA A 65 2.21 -19.58 10.24
CA ALA A 65 2.92 -18.80 11.22
C ALA A 65 2.76 -17.29 10.95
N PRO A 66 2.34 -16.47 11.93
CA PRO A 66 2.32 -15.02 11.77
C PRO A 66 3.76 -14.49 11.68
N VAL A 67 4.06 -13.76 10.61
CA VAL A 67 5.40 -13.22 10.32
C VAL A 67 5.46 -11.69 10.38
N GLY A 68 4.32 -11.03 10.55
CA GLY A 68 4.30 -9.58 10.69
C GLY A 68 2.90 -9.00 10.66
N LEU A 69 2.86 -7.69 10.91
CA LEU A 69 1.66 -6.88 10.76
C LEU A 69 1.95 -5.79 9.75
N PHE A 70 0.96 -5.51 8.91
CA PHE A 70 0.90 -4.28 8.15
C PHE A 70 -0.42 -3.58 8.41
N PHE A 71 -0.46 -2.30 8.08
CA PHE A 71 -1.62 -1.45 8.24
C PHE A 71 -1.94 -0.83 6.90
N LEU A 72 -3.17 -1.01 6.45
CA LEU A 72 -3.69 -0.29 5.29
C LEU A 72 -4.06 1.12 5.72
N ASP A 73 -3.73 2.12 4.90
CA ASP A 73 -4.14 3.49 5.18
C ASP A 73 -5.66 3.58 5.38
N LEU A 74 -6.43 3.09 4.40
CA LEU A 74 -7.89 2.98 4.51
C LEU A 74 -8.41 1.67 3.90
N PHE A 75 -9.38 1.06 4.57
CA PHE A 75 -10.19 -0.02 4.04
C PHE A 75 -11.64 0.43 3.96
N VAL A 76 -12.11 0.69 2.75
CA VAL A 76 -13.40 1.31 2.47
C VAL A 76 -14.43 0.23 2.17
N GLU A 77 -15.55 0.25 2.90
CA GLU A 77 -16.64 -0.75 2.83
C GLU A 77 -16.16 -2.20 2.87
N ARG A 78 -15.00 -2.44 3.52
CA ARG A 78 -14.28 -3.72 3.51
C ARG A 78 -14.14 -4.36 2.11
N THR A 79 -14.07 -3.51 1.08
CA THR A 79 -14.10 -3.93 -0.32
C THR A 79 -13.00 -3.24 -1.13
N VAL A 80 -12.68 -1.97 -0.84
CA VAL A 80 -11.66 -1.22 -1.57
C VAL A 80 -10.50 -0.86 -0.65
N VAL A 81 -9.31 -1.32 -1.00
CA VAL A 81 -8.07 -0.87 -0.34
C VAL A 81 -7.68 0.49 -0.91
N VAL A 82 -7.38 1.45 -0.05
CA VAL A 82 -6.88 2.76 -0.47
C VAL A 82 -5.54 3.03 0.20
N GLU A 83 -4.54 3.35 -0.63
CA GLU A 83 -3.19 3.74 -0.22
C GLU A 83 -2.98 5.22 -0.55
N VAL A 84 -2.40 5.97 0.38
CA VAL A 84 -2.20 7.42 0.30
C VAL A 84 -0.71 7.75 0.25
N LYS A 85 -0.28 8.35 -0.86
CA LYS A 85 1.06 8.88 -1.04
C LYS A 85 1.07 10.40 -1.14
N ALA A 86 2.21 11.02 -0.80
CA ALA A 86 2.42 12.47 -0.93
C ALA A 86 3.75 12.80 -1.62
N PHE A 87 4.03 12.11 -2.73
CA PHE A 87 5.30 12.24 -3.46
C PHE A 87 5.32 13.44 -4.40
N ALA A 88 6.49 14.06 -4.54
CA ALA A 88 6.73 15.07 -5.56
C ALA A 88 6.86 14.47 -6.99
N HIS A 89 7.19 13.18 -7.07
CA HIS A 89 7.33 12.41 -8.31
C HIS A 89 6.06 11.58 -8.62
N LEU A 90 6.02 10.99 -9.82
CA LEU A 90 4.92 10.12 -10.28
C LEU A 90 4.87 8.81 -9.49
N LEU A 91 3.70 8.19 -9.42
CA LEU A 91 3.58 6.81 -8.96
C LEU A 91 4.36 5.87 -9.89
N THR A 92 4.95 4.83 -9.31
CA THR A 92 5.74 3.82 -10.02
C THR A 92 5.12 2.44 -9.86
N ASP A 93 5.74 1.42 -10.45
CA ASP A 93 5.30 0.04 -10.27
C ASP A 93 5.60 -0.51 -8.85
N ASP A 94 6.44 0.14 -8.06
CA ASP A 94 6.72 -0.26 -6.67
C ASP A 94 5.47 -0.11 -5.79
N GLU A 95 4.73 0.99 -5.94
CA GLU A 95 3.46 1.20 -5.22
C GLU A 95 2.40 0.18 -5.65
N ARG A 96 2.36 -0.18 -6.94
CA ARG A 96 1.48 -1.23 -7.45
C ARG A 96 1.81 -2.58 -6.80
N ALA A 97 3.09 -2.93 -6.73
CA ALA A 97 3.57 -4.17 -6.15
C ALA A 97 3.24 -4.28 -4.65
N GLN A 98 3.40 -3.19 -3.89
CA GLN A 98 3.03 -3.10 -2.48
C GLN A 98 1.53 -3.44 -2.29
N VAL A 99 0.68 -2.80 -3.08
CA VAL A 99 -0.78 -2.89 -2.93
C VAL A 99 -1.34 -4.23 -3.42
N ILE A 100 -0.67 -4.93 -4.34
CA ILE A 100 -1.05 -6.30 -4.71
C ILE A 100 -1.00 -7.25 -3.50
N ASN A 101 -0.04 -7.08 -2.59
CA ASN A 101 0.03 -7.90 -1.37
C ASN A 101 -1.16 -7.60 -0.44
N TYR A 102 -1.60 -6.35 -0.39
CA TYR A 102 -2.77 -5.93 0.39
C TYR A 102 -4.05 -6.53 -0.16
N LEU A 103 -4.23 -6.52 -1.48
CA LEU A 103 -5.35 -7.17 -2.14
C LEU A 103 -5.41 -8.66 -1.83
N LYS A 104 -4.27 -9.37 -1.87
CA LYS A 104 -4.21 -10.80 -1.54
C LYS A 104 -4.60 -11.08 -0.09
N ALA A 105 -4.06 -10.30 0.84
CA ALA A 105 -4.28 -10.52 2.27
C ALA A 105 -5.68 -10.12 2.76
N THR A 106 -6.33 -9.16 2.10
CA THR A 106 -7.71 -8.75 2.41
C THR A 106 -8.77 -9.42 1.55
N GLN A 107 -8.35 -10.15 0.51
CA GLN A 107 -9.23 -10.65 -0.55
C GLN A 107 -10.06 -9.54 -1.25
N ALA A 108 -9.63 -8.29 -1.13
CA ALA A 108 -10.29 -7.17 -1.77
C ALA A 108 -10.14 -7.27 -3.30
N PRO A 109 -11.19 -6.98 -4.08
CA PRO A 109 -11.15 -7.07 -5.54
C PRO A 109 -10.41 -5.92 -6.22
N VAL A 110 -10.18 -4.80 -5.53
CA VAL A 110 -9.60 -3.60 -6.15
C VAL A 110 -8.94 -2.70 -5.11
N ALA A 111 -7.89 -2.01 -5.54
CA ALA A 111 -7.25 -0.96 -4.77
C ALA A 111 -7.13 0.32 -5.58
N LEU A 112 -7.12 1.45 -4.85
CA LEU A 112 -6.80 2.77 -5.37
C LEU A 112 -5.56 3.29 -4.66
N VAL A 113 -4.56 3.72 -5.44
CA VAL A 113 -3.39 4.40 -4.90
C VAL A 113 -3.47 5.85 -5.34
N PHE A 114 -3.44 6.77 -4.38
CA PHE A 114 -3.47 8.20 -4.64
C PHE A 114 -2.11 8.82 -4.35
N ASN A 115 -1.73 9.80 -5.15
CA ASN A 115 -0.59 10.66 -4.89
C ASN A 115 -1.04 12.13 -4.82
N PHE A 116 -1.07 12.65 -3.59
CA PHE A 116 -1.48 14.03 -3.29
C PHE A 116 -0.32 15.03 -3.35
N GLY A 117 0.93 14.57 -3.47
CA GLY A 117 2.12 15.44 -3.40
C GLY A 117 2.36 16.27 -4.65
N ARG A 118 1.61 16.03 -5.72
CA ARG A 118 1.75 16.72 -7.01
C ARG A 118 0.72 17.84 -7.18
N ARG A 119 1.00 18.74 -8.12
CA ARG A 119 0.10 19.84 -8.51
C ARG A 119 -1.28 19.36 -8.97
N ARG A 120 -1.36 18.15 -9.52
CA ARG A 120 -2.61 17.47 -9.85
C ARG A 120 -2.64 16.17 -9.07
N LEU A 121 -3.81 15.82 -8.51
CA LEU A 121 -4.02 14.50 -7.97
C LEU A 121 -3.72 13.46 -9.05
N GLU A 122 -2.90 12.49 -8.68
CA GLU A 122 -2.60 11.32 -9.50
C GLU A 122 -3.16 10.10 -8.80
N TRP A 123 -3.69 9.15 -9.56
CA TRP A 123 -4.13 7.88 -9.00
C TRP A 123 -4.04 6.75 -10.00
N ILE A 124 -3.88 5.54 -9.47
CA ILE A 124 -3.98 4.29 -10.24
C ILE A 124 -5.00 3.37 -9.59
N ARG A 125 -5.66 2.56 -10.44
CA ARG A 125 -6.50 1.46 -10.01
C ARG A 125 -5.71 0.15 -10.20
N VAL A 126 -5.68 -0.69 -9.17
CA VAL A 126 -4.93 -1.95 -9.15
C VAL A 126 -5.91 -3.09 -8.91
N PHE A 127 -5.78 -4.14 -9.71
CA PHE A 127 -6.57 -5.36 -9.62
C PHE A 127 -5.69 -6.52 -9.18
N PRO A 128 -6.27 -7.54 -8.51
CA PRO A 128 -5.60 -8.80 -8.26
C PRO A 128 -5.46 -9.56 -9.60
N GLY A 129 -4.35 -9.35 -10.33
CA GLY A 129 -3.99 -10.12 -11.53
C GLY A 129 -3.07 -11.30 -11.19
N ASP A 130 -3.17 -12.39 -11.97
CA ASP A 130 -2.56 -13.70 -11.69
C ASP A 130 -1.09 -13.66 -11.27
N SER A 131 -0.87 -14.23 -10.08
CA SER A 131 0.38 -14.77 -9.51
C SER A 131 1.71 -14.34 -10.14
N SER A 132 2.35 -13.36 -9.52
CA SER A 132 3.66 -13.60 -8.88
C SER A 132 3.78 -12.73 -7.62
N PRO A 133 4.35 -13.24 -6.52
CA PRO A 133 4.69 -12.39 -5.37
C PRO A 133 5.86 -11.48 -5.78
N PRO A 134 5.71 -10.14 -5.78
CA PRO A 134 6.88 -9.27 -5.89
C PRO A 134 7.77 -9.50 -4.67
N GLN A 135 9.02 -9.84 -4.95
CA GLN A 135 10.05 -10.11 -3.94
C GLN A 135 10.40 -8.81 -3.21
N ARG A 136 10.00 -8.74 -1.93
CA ARG A 136 10.43 -7.86 -0.81
C ARG A 136 10.87 -6.41 -1.12
N VAL A 137 10.25 -5.45 -0.43
CA VAL A 137 10.93 -4.20 -0.02
C VAL A 137 10.81 -4.06 1.50
N GLY A 138 11.93 -4.28 2.18
CA GLY A 138 12.08 -3.97 3.60
C GLY A 138 12.22 -2.46 3.78
N ARG A 139 11.80 -1.96 4.95
CA ARG A 139 11.76 -0.54 5.31
C ARG A 139 13.15 0.10 5.56
N ASP A 140 14.24 -0.60 5.25
CA ASP A 140 15.59 -0.26 5.72
C ASP A 140 16.57 0.25 4.63
N ASP A 141 16.18 0.30 3.36
CA ASP A 141 17.14 0.58 2.26
C ASP A 141 17.51 2.06 2.05
N VAL A 142 17.19 2.95 3.00
CA VAL A 142 17.69 4.34 2.99
C VAL A 142 19.10 4.46 3.63
N ARG A 143 19.70 3.37 4.13
CA ARG A 143 21.09 3.41 4.64
C ARG A 143 21.93 2.24 4.14
N LYS A 144 22.46 2.39 2.92
CA LYS A 144 23.87 2.16 2.53
C LYS A 144 23.93 1.91 1.03
N SER A 145 23.96 2.99 0.26
CA SER A 145 24.82 2.98 -0.93
C SER A 145 26.24 2.62 -0.48
N ASN A 146 26.90 1.74 -1.23
CA ASN A 146 28.24 1.17 -1.01
C ASN A 146 28.33 -0.06 -0.11
N ARG A 147 28.00 -1.23 -0.69
CA ARG A 147 28.78 -2.48 -0.64
C ARG A 147 28.11 -3.49 -1.57
N ARG A 148 28.35 -3.36 -2.89
CA ARG A 148 28.01 -4.43 -3.84
C ARG A 148 29.23 -5.35 -3.96
N ASN A 149 28.98 -6.66 -3.96
CA ASN A 149 29.86 -7.77 -4.33
C ASN A 149 30.64 -8.50 -3.22
N GLU A 150 29.99 -8.84 -2.11
CA GLU A 150 30.39 -10.04 -1.35
C GLU A 150 29.16 -10.92 -1.11
N PRO A 151 29.27 -12.25 -1.28
CA PRO A 151 28.19 -13.16 -0.90
C PRO A 151 27.94 -13.05 0.62
N PRO A 152 26.68 -13.20 1.07
CA PRO A 152 26.38 -13.16 2.50
C PRO A 152 27.17 -14.26 3.22
N PRO A 153 27.73 -13.98 4.42
CA PRO A 153 28.45 -14.98 5.18
C PRO A 153 27.52 -16.16 5.50
N GLU A 154 28.09 -17.36 5.47
CA GLU A 154 27.37 -18.59 5.79
C GLU A 154 26.77 -18.50 7.20
N TYR A 155 25.47 -18.76 7.31
CA TYR A 155 24.77 -18.66 8.59
C TYR A 155 25.14 -19.84 9.49
N VAL A 156 25.84 -19.56 10.59
CA VAL A 156 26.14 -20.54 11.65
C VAL A 156 25.20 -20.32 12.85
N PRO A 157 24.28 -21.26 13.14
CA PRO A 157 23.37 -21.18 14.28
C PRO A 157 24.12 -21.04 15.61
N ALA A 158 23.55 -20.30 16.56
CA ALA A 158 24.16 -20.04 17.87
C ALA A 158 24.47 -21.33 18.67
N SER A 159 23.78 -22.43 18.39
CA SER A 159 24.02 -23.76 18.97
C SER A 159 25.35 -24.40 18.53
N LYS A 160 25.96 -23.96 17.42
CA LYS A 160 27.24 -24.47 16.91
C LYS A 160 28.45 -23.62 17.31
N ARG A 161 28.27 -22.52 18.04
CA ARG A 161 29.37 -21.61 18.43
C ARG A 161 30.13 -22.03 19.70
N ARG A 162 29.71 -23.09 20.39
CA ARG A 162 30.31 -23.56 21.65
C ARG A 162 30.96 -24.95 21.56
N ALA A 163 31.50 -25.30 20.39
CA ALA A 163 32.34 -26.48 20.22
C ALA A 163 33.56 -26.07 19.41
N GLY A 164 34.58 -25.52 20.09
CA GLY A 164 35.78 -25.01 19.45
C GLY A 164 36.60 -24.10 20.35
N HIS A 165 36.80 -24.50 21.60
CA HIS A 165 37.86 -23.98 22.46
C HIS A 165 38.24 -25.11 23.44
N GLU A 166 39.05 -26.04 22.92
CA GLU A 166 40.11 -26.72 23.67
C GLU A 166 41.38 -26.61 22.82
#